data_AF-A0A6A1W4W3-F1
#
_entry.id   AF-A0A6A1W4W3-F1
#
_cell.length_a   1.000
_cell.length_b   1.000
_cell.length_c   1.000
_cell.angle_alpha   90.00
_cell.angle_beta   90.00
_cell.angle_gamma   90.00
#
_symmetry.space_group_name_H-M   'P 1'
#
loop_
_entity.id
_entity.type
_entity.pdbx_description
1 polymer ?
#
loop_
_entity_poly.entity_id
_entity_poly.type
_entity_poly.pdbx_seq_one_letter_code
_entity_poly.pdbx_strand_id
1 'polypeptide(L)'
;MGGDDKASSMLSSHIGLLVRSHVPFDVVNWSKVSDEVKSYVMNKVLDDFNLDYDRPEDRNTVMSTMNTAYRTHRNRMHQYYSLFPTKEEALEHRIRT
;
A
#
# COMPACT_ATOMS: atom_id res chain seq x y z
N MET A 1 23.54 12.61 -10.06
CA MET A 1 22.18 12.21 -10.48
C MET A 1 21.58 11.04 -9.66
N GLY A 2 22.18 10.55 -8.56
CA GLY A 2 21.69 9.32 -7.89
C GLY A 2 21.11 9.46 -6.47
N GLY A 3 20.90 10.68 -5.96
CA GLY A 3 20.39 10.90 -4.60
C GLY A 3 18.87 10.75 -4.50
N ASP A 4 18.14 11.40 -5.41
CA ASP A 4 16.68 11.49 -5.38
C ASP A 4 16.01 10.14 -5.68
N ASP A 5 16.62 9.32 -6.55
CA ASP A 5 16.14 7.97 -6.89
C ASP A 5 16.17 7.04 -5.66
N LYS A 6 17.18 7.17 -4.81
CA LYS A 6 17.32 6.37 -3.59
C LYS A 6 16.27 6.76 -2.56
N ALA A 7 16.07 8.05 -2.33
CA ALA A 7 15.04 8.55 -1.41
C ALA A 7 13.63 8.12 -1.88
N SER A 8 13.35 8.25 -3.18
CA SER A 8 12.09 7.82 -3.79
C SER A 8 11.86 6.30 -3.63
N SER A 9 12.92 5.50 -3.80
CA SER A 9 12.86 4.05 -3.62
C SER A 9 12.61 3.65 -2.16
N MET A 10 13.19 4.38 -1.21
CA MET A 10 12.96 4.15 0.23
C MET A 10 11.52 4.50 0.63
N LEU A 11 11.02 5.66 0.19
CA LEU A 11 9.65 6.10 0.46
C LEU A 11 8.62 5.10 -0.09
N SER A 12 8.74 4.72 -1.35
CA SER A 12 7.82 3.76 -1.99
C SER A 12 7.87 2.38 -1.34
N SER A 13 9.04 1.90 -0.94
CA SER A 13 9.21 0.62 -0.23
C SER A 13 8.55 0.66 1.14
N HIS A 14 8.74 1.74 1.90
CA HIS A 14 8.16 1.92 3.22
C HIS A 14 6.63 2.03 3.16
N ILE A 15 6.09 2.85 2.25
CA ILE A 15 4.64 2.92 2.00
C ILE A 15 4.08 1.55 1.62
N GLY A 16 4.79 0.81 0.77
CA GLY A 16 4.39 -0.53 0.37
C GLY A 16 4.28 -1.50 1.55
N LEU A 17 5.19 -1.42 2.53
CA LEU A 17 5.14 -2.23 3.75
C LEU A 17 3.93 -1.84 4.61
N LEU A 18 3.77 -0.55 4.91
CA LEU A 18 2.66 -0.07 5.73
C LEU A 18 1.30 -0.44 5.12
N VAL A 19 1.14 -0.29 3.80
CA VAL A 19 -0.08 -0.67 3.11
C VAL A 19 -0.37 -2.17 3.28
N ARG A 20 0.62 -3.05 3.09
CA ARG A 20 0.41 -4.50 3.23
C ARG A 20 0.14 -4.94 4.66
N SER A 21 0.70 -4.24 5.65
CA SER A 21 0.58 -4.62 7.07
C SER A 21 -0.65 -4.04 7.76
N HIS A 22 -1.18 -2.90 7.29
CA HIS A 22 -2.24 -2.17 8.00
C HIS A 22 -3.53 -1.96 7.19
N VAL A 23 -3.48 -2.07 5.85
CA VAL A 23 -4.68 -1.89 5.03
C VAL A 23 -5.38 -3.24 4.84
N PRO A 24 -6.68 -3.36 5.17
CA PRO A 24 -7.43 -4.58 4.97
C PRO A 24 -7.41 -5.05 3.50
N PHE A 25 -7.05 -6.30 3.30
CA PHE A 25 -6.91 -6.91 1.97
C PHE A 25 -8.26 -7.32 1.34
N ASP A 26 -9.25 -7.60 2.18
CA ASP A 26 -10.60 -8.04 1.82
C ASP A 26 -11.46 -6.92 1.20
N VAL A 27 -11.06 -5.67 1.39
CA VAL A 27 -11.69 -4.52 0.73
C VAL A 27 -11.43 -4.58 -0.78
N VAL A 28 -12.46 -4.40 -1.61
CA VAL A 28 -12.31 -4.58 -3.06
C VAL A 28 -11.63 -3.39 -3.73
N ASN A 29 -11.89 -2.17 -3.24
CA ASN A 29 -11.47 -0.91 -3.85
C ASN A 29 -10.81 0.00 -2.82
N TRP A 30 -9.72 0.68 -3.20
CA TRP A 30 -9.04 1.66 -2.35
C TRP A 30 -9.98 2.75 -1.80
N SER A 31 -10.95 3.19 -2.61
CA SER A 31 -11.94 4.18 -2.19
C SER A 31 -12.84 3.71 -1.05
N LYS A 32 -12.97 2.39 -0.85
CA LYS A 32 -13.77 1.78 0.23
C LYS A 32 -12.96 1.50 1.51
N VAL A 33 -11.63 1.68 1.48
CA VAL A 33 -10.82 1.64 2.70
C VAL A 33 -11.24 2.81 3.59
N SER A 34 -11.37 2.60 4.90
CA SER A 34 -11.79 3.67 5.82
C SER A 34 -10.75 4.79 5.85
N ASP A 35 -11.23 6.02 6.06
CA ASP A 35 -10.34 7.18 6.14
C ASP A 35 -9.46 7.13 7.39
N GLU A 36 -9.89 6.46 8.46
CA GLU A 36 -9.05 6.20 9.64
C GLU A 36 -7.79 5.41 9.28
N VAL A 37 -7.93 4.31 8.54
CA VAL A 37 -6.79 3.49 8.10
C VAL A 37 -5.90 4.25 7.14
N LYS A 38 -6.49 5.00 6.19
CA LYS A 38 -5.71 5.85 5.27
C LYS A 38 -4.93 6.93 6.02
N SER A 39 -5.57 7.60 6.97
CA SER A 39 -4.95 8.64 7.80
C SER A 39 -3.85 8.09 8.68
N TYR A 40 -4.02 6.89 9.26
CA TYR A 40 -2.96 6.23 10.02
C TYR A 40 -1.70 6.01 9.16
N VAL A 41 -1.85 5.39 7.99
CA VAL A 41 -0.70 5.13 7.09
C VAL A 41 -0.10 6.45 6.59
N MET A 42 -0.94 7.44 6.23
CA MET A 42 -0.50 8.77 5.79
C MET A 42 0.37 9.45 6.85
N ASN A 43 -0.16 9.61 8.08
CA ASN A 43 0.54 10.30 9.15
C ASN A 43 1.85 9.58 9.51
N LYS A 44 1.83 8.24 9.51
CA LYS A 44 3.04 7.46 9.77
C LYS A 44 4.15 7.74 8.76
N VAL A 45 3.80 7.86 7.47
CA VAL A 45 4.76 8.19 6.41
C VAL A 45 5.25 9.62 6.52
N LEU A 46 4.36 10.57 6.82
CA LEU A 46 4.74 11.98 7.00
C LEU A 46 5.72 12.14 8.17
N ASP A 47 5.47 11.45 9.30
CA ASP A 47 6.38 11.41 10.44
C ASP A 47 7.72 10.75 10.11
N ASP A 48 7.71 9.54 9.54
CA ASP A 48 8.92 8.74 9.32
C ASP A 48 9.88 9.38 8.30
N PHE A 49 9.37 10.24 7.41
CA PHE A 49 10.15 10.98 6.40
C PHE A 49 10.27 12.49 6.67
N ASN A 50 9.70 12.98 7.78
CA ASN A 50 9.67 14.41 8.14
C ASN A 50 9.16 15.29 6.98
N LEU A 51 8.05 14.87 6.37
CA LEU A 51 7.36 15.60 5.30
C LEU A 51 6.42 16.66 5.90
N ASP A 52 6.10 17.68 5.10
CA ASP A 52 5.21 18.75 5.55
C ASP A 52 3.75 18.28 5.53
N TYR A 53 3.12 18.33 6.71
CA TYR A 53 1.73 17.97 6.93
C TYR A 53 0.74 18.90 6.24
N ASP A 54 1.05 20.19 6.12
CA ASP A 54 0.15 21.18 5.55
C ASP A 54 0.35 21.33 4.04
N ARG A 55 1.46 20.79 3.52
CA ARG A 55 1.78 20.85 2.10
C ARG A 55 0.95 19.85 1.29
N PRO A 56 0.06 20.33 0.39
CA PRO A 56 -0.83 19.44 -0.37
C PRO A 56 -0.07 18.54 -1.34
N GLU A 57 1.08 18.96 -1.88
CA GLU A 57 1.89 18.16 -2.81
C GLU A 57 2.44 16.89 -2.14
N ASP A 58 2.93 17.01 -0.91
CA ASP A 58 3.50 15.89 -0.14
C ASP A 58 2.39 14.88 0.19
N ARG A 59 1.24 15.37 0.68
CA ARG A 59 0.05 14.54 0.95
C ARG A 59 -0.46 13.84 -0.29
N ASN A 60 -0.57 14.54 -1.42
CA ASN A 60 -1.03 13.97 -2.68
C ASN A 60 -0.07 12.89 -3.19
N THR A 61 1.24 13.11 -3.05
CA THR A 61 2.28 12.16 -3.46
C THR A 61 2.21 10.88 -2.62
N VAL A 62 2.11 11.01 -1.30
CA VAL A 62 1.97 9.86 -0.38
C VAL A 62 0.67 9.11 -0.68
N MET A 63 -0.46 9.81 -0.84
CA MET A 63 -1.76 9.19 -1.12
C MET A 63 -1.76 8.42 -2.46
N SER A 64 -1.17 9.00 -3.50
CA SER A 64 -1.04 8.36 -4.81
C SER A 64 -0.16 7.10 -4.74
N THR A 65 0.94 7.18 -3.98
CA THR A 65 1.83 6.04 -3.76
C THR A 65 1.16 4.93 -2.97
N MET A 66 0.39 5.27 -1.93
CA MET A 66 -0.41 4.32 -1.14
C MET A 66 -1.44 3.60 -2.03
N ASN A 67 -2.19 4.34 -2.84
CA ASN A 67 -3.16 3.78 -3.79
C ASN A 67 -2.48 2.83 -4.79
N THR A 68 -1.33 3.24 -5.34
CA THR A 68 -0.56 2.42 -6.29
C THR A 68 -0.04 1.14 -5.63
N ALA A 69 0.50 1.23 -4.42
CA ALA A 69 0.97 0.09 -3.64
C ALA A 69 -0.17 -0.90 -3.36
N TYR A 70 -1.34 -0.40 -2.95
CA TYR A 70 -2.52 -1.20 -2.68
C TYR A 70 -3.02 -1.94 -3.93
N ARG A 71 -3.21 -1.22 -5.04
CA ARG A 71 -3.65 -1.78 -6.32
C ARG A 71 -2.67 -2.83 -6.84
N THR A 72 -1.38 -2.56 -6.75
CA THR A 72 -0.33 -3.49 -7.17
C THR A 72 -0.35 -4.76 -6.33
N HIS A 73 -0.48 -4.63 -5.01
CA HIS A 73 -0.56 -5.77 -4.12
C HIS A 73 -1.80 -6.63 -4.40
N ARG A 74 -2.98 -6.00 -4.52
CA ARG A 74 -4.24 -6.68 -4.91
C ARG A 74 -4.12 -7.41 -6.24
N ASN A 75 -3.54 -6.77 -7.26
CA ASN A 75 -3.35 -7.40 -8.56
C ASN A 75 -2.42 -8.62 -8.48
N ARG A 76 -1.31 -8.51 -7.74
CA ARG A 76 -0.38 -9.63 -7.53
C ARG A 76 -1.05 -10.80 -6.81
N MET A 77 -1.87 -10.52 -5.80
CA MET A 77 -2.62 -11.56 -5.10
C MET A 77 -3.69 -12.19 -5.97
N HIS A 78 -4.40 -11.40 -6.78
CA HIS A 78 -5.34 -11.93 -7.77
C HIS A 78 -4.63 -12.86 -8.77
N GLN A 79 -3.50 -12.43 -9.32
CA GLN A 79 -2.68 -13.26 -10.21
C GLN A 79 -2.22 -14.55 -9.52
N TYR A 80 -1.75 -14.46 -8.27
CA TYR A 80 -1.33 -15.63 -7.49
C TYR A 80 -2.47 -16.62 -7.28
N TYR A 81 -3.63 -16.16 -6.79
CA TYR A 81 -4.76 -17.06 -6.52
C TYR A 81 -5.43 -17.60 -7.80
N SER A 82 -5.27 -16.92 -8.95
CA SER A 82 -5.76 -17.41 -10.24
C SER A 82 -4.98 -18.63 -10.76
N LEU A 83 -3.85 -18.98 -10.15
CA LEU A 83 -3.07 -20.17 -10.49
C LEU A 83 -3.72 -21.46 -9.97
N PHE A 84 -4.63 -21.37 -8.99
CA PHE A 84 -5.28 -22.53 -8.40
C PHE A 84 -6.58 -22.87 -9.14
N PRO A 85 -6.80 -24.15 -9.49
CA PRO A 85 -8.02 -24.62 -10.16
C PRO A 85 -9.31 -24.39 -9.37
N THR A 86 -9.24 -24.40 -8.03
CA THR A 86 -10.41 -24.30 -7.14
C THR A 86 -10.22 -23.24 -6.07
N LYS A 87 -11.34 -22.78 -5.49
CA LYS A 87 -11.31 -21.80 -4.40
C LYS A 87 -10.80 -22.41 -3.10
N GLU A 88 -11.11 -23.69 -2.89
CA GLU A 88 -10.70 -24.47 -1.74
C GLU A 88 -9.17 -24.59 -1.71
N GLU A 89 -8.55 -24.93 -2.84
CA GLU A 89 -7.10 -24.99 -2.98
C GLU A 89 -6.46 -23.59 -2.80
N ALA A 90 -7.03 -22.55 -3.39
CA ALA A 90 -6.56 -21.18 -3.17
C ALA A 90 -6.63 -20.75 -1.69
N LEU A 91 -7.62 -21.23 -0.93
CA LEU A 91 -7.79 -20.93 0.50
C LEU A 91 -6.76 -21.64 1.38
N GLU A 92 -6.33 -22.86 1.01
CA GLU A 92 -5.23 -23.56 1.69
C GLU A 92 -3.90 -22.81 1.55
N HIS A 93 -3.72 -22.10 0.43
CA HIS A 93 -2.58 -21.25 0.15
C HIS A 93 -2.74 -19.81 0.63
N ARG A 94 -3.67 -19.54 1.57
CA ARG A 94 -3.88 -18.19 2.12
C ARG A 94 -2.59 -17.68 2.77
N ILE A 95 -2.00 -16.66 2.16
CA ILE A 95 -0.91 -15.90 2.79
C ILE A 95 -1.50 -15.19 4.02
N ARG A 96 -0.97 -15.50 5.21
CA ARG A 96 -1.21 -14.70 6.42
C ARG A 96 -0.48 -13.37 6.24
N THR A 97 -1.22 -12.35 5.82
CA THR A 97 -0.80 -10.94 5.84
C THR A 97 -1.05 -10.35 7.22
#